data_AF-A0A8C5ZKS9-F1
#
_entry.id   AF-A0A8C5ZKS9-F1
#
_cell.length_a   1.000
_cell.length_b   1.000
_cell.length_c   1.000
_cell.angle_alpha   90.00
_cell.angle_beta   90.00
_cell.angle_gamma   90.00
#
_symmetry.space_group_name_H-M   'P 1'
#
loop_
_entity.id
_entity.type
_entity.pdbx_description
1 polymer ?
#
loop_
_entity_poly.entity_id
_entity_poly.type
_entity_poly.pdbx_seq_one_letter_code
_entity_poly.pdbx_strand_id
1 'polypeptide(L)' 'MGVSKLDVLYRRLLLTKLFIRGWGRPEDLKRLFEFRKNDWKSRKDAKNLVSSDYPVYIDKVFK' A
#
# COMPACT_ATOMS: atom_id res chain seq x y z
N MET A 1 -33.24 3.63 3.04
CA MET A 1 -32.44 4.48 3.95
C MET A 1 -31.90 5.64 3.16
N GLY A 2 -32.48 6.84 3.32
CA GLY A 2 -32.16 8.00 2.50
C GLY A 2 -30.70 8.41 2.68
N VAL A 3 -29.89 8.24 1.63
CA VAL A 3 -28.52 8.75 1.59
C VAL A 3 -28.59 10.28 1.71
N SER A 4 -28.07 10.80 2.82
CA SER A 4 -28.01 12.23 3.08
C SER A 4 -27.27 12.94 1.94
N LYS A 5 -27.80 14.08 1.46
CA LYS A 5 -27.12 14.89 0.43
C LYS A 5 -25.71 15.31 0.87
N LEU A 6 -25.50 15.46 2.18
CA LEU A 6 -24.18 15.71 2.76
C LEU A 6 -23.25 14.50 2.64
N ASP A 7 -23.76 13.28 2.80
CA ASP A 7 -22.97 12.05 2.63
C ASP A 7 -22.55 11.86 1.17
N VAL A 8 -23.43 12.19 0.21
CA VAL A 8 -23.09 12.17 -1.22
C VAL A 8 -22.01 13.20 -1.55
N LEU A 9 -22.11 14.42 -1.00
CA LEU A 9 -21.10 15.46 -1.19
C LEU A 9 -19.76 15.08 -0.55
N TYR A 10 -19.78 14.51 0.65
CA TYR A 10 -18.59 14.04 1.37
C TYR A 10 -17.84 12.96 0.58
N ARG A 11 -18.56 11.95 0.09
CA ARG A 11 -17.97 10.88 -0.74
C ARG A 11 -17.42 11.42 -2.06
N ARG A 12 -18.11 12.38 -2.68
CA ARG A 12 -17.66 13.00 -3.93
C ARG A 12 -16.38 13.81 -3.72
N LEU A 13 -16.26 14.53 -2.60
CA LEU A 13 -15.03 15.27 -2.27
C LEU A 13 -13.87 14.34 -1.93
N LEU A 14 -14.11 13.28 -1.14
CA LEU A 14 -13.11 12.25 -0.86
C LEU A 14 -12.56 11.66 -2.16
N LEU A 15 -13.44 11.15 -3.02
CA LEU A 15 -13.06 10.54 -4.29
C LEU A 15 -12.35 11.54 -5.21
N THR A 16 -12.86 12.76 -5.36
CA THR A 16 -12.32 13.71 -6.35
C THR A 16 -11.07 14.46 -5.91
N LYS A 17 -10.95 14.86 -4.64
CA LYS A 17 -9.82 15.67 -4.17
C LYS A 17 -8.67 14.83 -3.60
N LEU A 18 -8.96 13.68 -2.99
CA LEU A 18 -7.95 12.89 -2.29
C LEU A 18 -7.50 11.65 -3.07
N PHE A 19 -8.35 11.08 -3.93
CA PHE A 19 -8.00 9.85 -4.66
C PHE A 19 -7.58 10.06 -6.13
N ILE A 20 -8.03 11.11 -6.84
CA ILE A 20 -7.73 11.27 -8.28
C ILE A 20 -6.29 11.76 -8.57
N ARG A 21 -5.58 12.33 -7.58
CA ARG A 21 -4.22 12.88 -7.80
C ARG A 21 -3.12 12.34 -6.87
N GLY A 22 -3.46 11.50 -5.89
CA GLY A 22 -2.53 11.18 -4.79
C GLY A 22 -2.08 9.73 -4.68
N TRP A 23 -2.82 8.75 -5.20
CA TRP A 23 -2.56 7.32 -4.91
C TRP A 23 -2.17 6.48 -6.13
N GLY A 24 -1.93 7.11 -7.28
CA GLY A 24 -1.65 6.39 -8.53
C GLY A 24 -2.90 5.67 -9.05
N ARG A 25 -2.72 4.75 -10.02
CA ARG A 25 -3.85 4.07 -10.65
C ARG A 25 -4.51 3.11 -9.64
N PRO A 26 -5.85 2.97 -9.64
CA PRO A 26 -6.56 2.13 -8.68
C PRO A 26 -6.10 0.65 -8.71
N GLU A 27 -5.55 0.18 -9.83
CA GLU A 27 -4.96 -1.14 -9.97
C GLU A 27 -3.69 -1.29 -9.12
N ASP A 28 -2.85 -0.26 -9.07
CA ASP A 28 -1.62 -0.24 -8.27
C ASP A 28 -1.95 -0.31 -6.77
N LEU A 29 -3.07 0.30 -6.39
CA LEU A 29 -3.58 0.23 -5.02
C LEU A 29 -4.10 -1.14 -4.63
N LYS A 30 -4.89 -1.76 -5.52
CA LYS A 30 -5.40 -3.10 -5.30
C LYS A 30 -4.24 -4.09 -5.13
N ARG A 31 -3.21 -3.96 -5.95
CA ARG A 31 -1.96 -4.74 -5.85
C ARG A 31 -1.25 -4.52 -4.52
N LEU A 32 -1.18 -3.29 -4.02
CA LEU A 32 -0.56 -2.99 -2.71
C LEU A 32 -1.34 -3.64 -1.55
N PHE A 33 -2.67 -3.60 -1.60
CA PHE A 33 -3.51 -4.24 -0.58
C PHE A 33 -3.42 -5.76 -0.61
N GLU A 34 -3.36 -6.37 -1.80
CA GLU A 34 -3.17 -7.82 -1.98
C GLU A 34 -1.80 -8.27 -1.44
N PHE A 35 -0.73 -7.54 -1.79
CA PHE A 35 0.63 -7.79 -1.29
C PHE A 35 0.71 -7.70 0.24
N ARG A 36 0.11 -6.66 0.85
CA ARG A 36 0.07 -6.54 2.31
C ARG A 36 -0.72 -7.67 2.98
N LYS A 37 -1.82 -8.12 2.37
CA LYS A 37 -2.70 -9.14 2.94
C LYS A 37 -2.08 -10.54 2.90
N ASN A 38 -1.30 -10.84 1.86
CA ASN A 38 -0.77 -12.18 1.62
C ASN A 38 0.67 -12.33 2.08
N ASP A 39 1.55 -11.38 1.75
CA ASP A 39 3.00 -11.59 1.82
C ASP A 39 3.64 -10.97 3.08
N TRP A 40 3.02 -9.95 3.68
CA TRP A 40 3.61 -9.16 4.77
C TRP A 40 3.14 -9.56 6.18
N LYS A 41 2.49 -10.71 6.34
CA LYS A 41 1.94 -11.14 7.65
C LYS A 41 3.00 -11.57 8.67
N SER A 42 4.13 -12.10 8.22
CA SER A 42 5.16 -12.68 9.09
C SER A 42 6.56 -12.34 8.59
N ARG A 43 7.45 -12.03 9.53
CA ARG A 43 8.86 -11.73 9.25
C ARG A 43 9.62 -12.92 8.64
N LYS A 44 9.16 -14.15 8.89
CA LYS A 44 9.74 -15.36 8.31
C LYS A 44 9.41 -15.46 6.81
N ASP A 45 8.16 -15.23 6.46
CA ASP A 45 7.68 -15.32 5.07
C ASP A 45 8.28 -14.19 4.23
N ALA A 46 8.49 -13.01 4.83
CA ALA A 46 9.15 -11.88 4.17
C ALA A 46 10.60 -12.16 3.75
N LYS A 47 11.30 -13.09 4.41
CA LYS A 47 12.67 -13.47 4.01
C LYS A 47 12.70 -14.22 2.67
N ASN A 48 11.62 -14.92 2.33
CA ASN A 48 11.52 -15.71 1.11
C ASN A 48 11.24 -14.84 -0.14
N LEU A 49 10.87 -13.57 0.05
CA LEU A 49 10.67 -12.60 -1.03
C LEU A 49 11.98 -12.15 -1.69
N VAL A 50 13.11 -12.40 -1.03
CA VAL A 50 14.44 -12.03 -1.48
C VAL A 50 15.25 -13.30 -1.64
N SER A 51 16.05 -13.38 -2.71
CA SER A 51 16.95 -14.52 -2.91
C SER A 51 17.94 -14.62 -1.74
N SER A 52 18.30 -15.85 -1.36
CA SER A 52 19.31 -16.07 -0.32
C SER A 52 20.66 -15.45 -0.69
N ASP A 53 20.94 -15.31 -1.99
CA ASP A 53 22.19 -14.77 -2.54
C ASP A 53 22.11 -13.26 -2.85
N TYR A 54 21.10 -12.56 -2.33
CA TYR A 54 20.93 -11.14 -2.61
C TYR A 54 22.10 -10.31 -2.03
N PRO A 55 22.77 -9.47 -2.83
CA PRO A 55 23.93 -8.72 -2.37
C PRO A 55 23.52 -7.69 -1.31
N VAL A 56 24.11 -7.80 -0.12
CA VAL A 56 23.93 -6.85 0.98
C VAL A 56 25.18 -5.98 1.07
N TYR A 57 25.03 -4.68 0.86
CA TYR A 57 26.09 -3.69 1.06
C TYR A 57 25.89 -3.03 2.43
N ILE A 58 26.93 -3.06 3.28
CA ILE A 58 26.88 -2.50 4.64
C ILE A 58 27.78 -1.26 4.67
N ASP A 59 27.15 -0.09 4.60
CA ASP A 59 27.85 1.20 4.49
C ASP A 59 28.40 1.70 5.82
N LYS A 60 27.90 1.15 6.94
CA LYS A 60 28.26 1.56 8.30
C LYS A 60 28.70 0.39 9.13
N VAL A 61 29.98 0.40 9.47
CA VAL A 61 30.58 -0.49 10.48
C VAL A 61 30.80 0.37 11.72
N PHE A 62 30.09 0.08 12.81
CA PHE A 62 30.39 0.70 14.10
C PHE A 62 31.70 0.08 14.62
N LYS A 63 32.70 0.92 14.88
CA LYS A 63 34.01 0.53 15.41
C LYS A 63 34.00 0.58 16.93
#